data_AF-A0A1X0UFK9-F1
#
_entry.id   AF-A0A1X0UFK9-F1
#
_cell.length_a   1.000
_cell.length_b   1.000
_cell.length_c   1.000
_cell.angle_alpha   90.00
_cell.angle_beta   90.00
_cell.angle_gamma   90.00
#
_symmetry.space_group_name_H-M   'P 1'
#
loop_
_entity.id
_entity.type
_entity.pdbx_description
1 polymer ?
#
loop_
_entity_poly.entity_id
_entity_poly.type
_entity_poly.pdbx_seq_one_letter_code
_entity_poly.pdbx_strand_id
1 'polypeptide(L)'
;MTTQAPGPWVEQWLSPERFSTYLRLAGGSRIRALTLHEWNTCVNAALLHDFAHLEVGLRNMYNRALLGAHIQGDNHWTDTRSTALLFPHATRTHADMEKARRAAGGPSVSLARVMGPPDCQRVGTTVARY
;
A
#
# COMPACT_ATOMS: atom_id res chain seq x y z
N MET A 1 -28.39 29.32 5.84
CA MET A 1 -27.69 28.95 4.59
C MET A 1 -28.21 27.58 4.18
N THR A 2 -28.93 27.47 3.07
CA THR A 2 -29.42 26.19 2.56
C THR A 2 -28.26 25.43 1.94
N THR A 3 -27.68 24.48 2.68
CA THR A 3 -26.60 23.63 2.17
C THR A 3 -27.17 22.67 1.14
N GLN A 4 -27.09 23.03 -0.13
CA GLN A 4 -27.46 22.14 -1.22
C GLN A 4 -26.59 20.87 -1.15
N ALA A 5 -27.21 19.70 -1.39
CA ALA A 5 -26.46 18.45 -1.42
C ALA A 5 -25.37 18.50 -2.51
N PRO A 6 -24.15 18.00 -2.24
CA PRO A 6 -23.07 17.98 -3.21
C PRO A 6 -23.51 17.27 -4.50
N GLY A 7 -23.17 17.83 -5.66
CA GLY A 7 -23.52 17.26 -6.96
C GLY A 7 -22.68 16.02 -7.32
N PRO A 8 -22.89 15.44 -8.52
CA PRO A 8 -22.17 14.25 -9.00
C PRO A 8 -20.68 14.48 -9.30
N TRP A 9 -20.21 15.73 -9.21
CA TRP A 9 -18.80 16.08 -9.36
C TRP A 9 -17.92 15.43 -8.28
N VAL A 10 -18.48 15.14 -7.10
CA VAL A 10 -17.72 14.56 -5.99
C VAL A 10 -17.19 13.18 -6.37
N GLU A 11 -18.00 12.36 -7.04
CA GLU A 11 -17.59 11.05 -7.53
C GLU A 11 -16.58 11.15 -8.68
N GLN A 12 -16.64 12.21 -9.50
CA GLN A 12 -15.66 12.43 -10.56
C GLN A 12 -14.29 12.81 -9.99
N TRP A 13 -14.28 13.59 -8.90
CA TRP A 13 -13.05 14.04 -8.25
C TRP A 13 -12.47 12.98 -7.29
N LEU A 14 -13.30 12.40 -6.43
CA LEU A 14 -12.88 11.48 -5.37
C LEU A 14 -12.91 10.01 -5.79
N SER A 15 -13.49 9.68 -6.94
CA SER A 15 -13.90 8.31 -7.33
C SER A 15 -15.14 7.79 -6.58
N PRO A 16 -16.02 7.03 -7.26
CA PRO A 16 -17.20 6.42 -6.64
C PRO A 16 -16.85 5.48 -5.49
N GLU A 17 -15.77 4.69 -5.62
CA GLU A 17 -15.35 3.71 -4.62
C GLU A 17 -14.98 4.38 -3.31
N ARG A 18 -14.19 5.47 -3.37
CA ARG A 18 -13.81 6.22 -2.17
C ARG A 18 -15.02 6.91 -1.56
N PHE A 19 -15.85 7.58 -2.36
CA PHE A 19 -17.02 8.30 -1.83
C PHE A 19 -18.07 7.36 -1.24
N SER A 20 -18.23 6.14 -1.78
CA SER A 20 -19.16 5.12 -1.26
C SER A 20 -18.91 4.76 0.21
N THR A 21 -17.64 4.77 0.63
CA THR A 21 -17.26 4.50 2.03
C THR A 21 -17.80 5.59 2.94
N TYR A 22 -17.64 6.87 2.56
CA TYR A 22 -18.16 7.99 3.33
C TYR A 22 -19.68 8.06 3.31
N LEU A 23 -20.33 7.74 2.18
CA LEU A 23 -21.79 7.65 2.10
C LEU A 23 -22.35 6.59 3.05
N ARG A 24 -21.73 5.40 3.10
CA ARG A 24 -22.14 4.33 4.02
C ARG A 24 -22.02 4.79 5.48
N LEU A 25 -20.89 5.39 5.85
CA LEU A 25 -20.65 5.90 7.20
C LEU A 25 -21.57 7.08 7.57
N ALA A 26 -21.98 7.87 6.58
CA ALA A 26 -22.87 9.01 6.74
C ALA A 26 -24.38 8.66 6.67
N GLY A 27 -24.74 7.37 6.53
CA GLY A 27 -26.13 6.93 6.39
C GLY A 27 -26.80 7.42 5.10
N GLY A 28 -26.03 7.50 4.00
CA GLY A 28 -26.50 7.95 2.69
C GLY A 28 -26.57 9.47 2.50
N SER A 29 -26.31 10.27 3.54
CA SER A 29 -26.31 11.73 3.43
C SER A 29 -25.04 12.23 2.71
N ARG A 30 -25.21 12.77 1.50
CA ARG A 30 -24.10 13.33 0.69
C ARG A 30 -23.37 14.49 1.38
N ILE A 31 -24.11 15.37 2.07
CA ILE A 31 -23.53 16.49 2.81
C ILE A 31 -22.61 15.97 3.91
N ARG A 32 -23.14 15.07 4.77
CA ARG A 32 -22.36 14.47 5.86
C ARG A 32 -21.19 13.65 5.35
N ALA A 33 -21.33 12.97 4.21
CA ALA A 33 -20.26 12.21 3.59
C ALA A 33 -19.11 13.11 3.12
N LEU A 34 -19.42 14.23 2.45
CA LEU A 34 -18.38 15.18 2.02
C LEU A 34 -17.70 15.85 3.22
N THR A 35 -18.46 16.30 4.22
CA THR A 35 -17.90 16.86 5.46
C THR A 35 -17.01 15.87 6.20
N LEU A 36 -17.38 14.59 6.24
CA LEU A 36 -16.56 13.55 6.85
C LEU A 36 -15.25 13.33 6.07
N HIS A 37 -15.31 13.38 4.74
CA HIS A 37 -14.13 13.29 3.89
C HIS A 37 -13.18 14.49 4.09
N GLU A 38 -13.73 15.71 4.15
CA GLU A 38 -12.97 16.93 4.43
C GLU A 38 -12.29 16.86 5.80
N TRP A 39 -13.04 16.45 6.83
CA TRP A 39 -12.48 16.25 8.17
C TRP A 39 -11.33 15.24 8.18
N ASN A 40 -11.50 14.09 7.51
CA ASN A 40 -10.42 13.08 7.39
C ASN A 40 -9.18 13.65 6.67
N THR A 41 -9.39 14.50 5.67
CA THR A 41 -8.29 15.17 4.96
C THR A 41 -7.57 16.17 5.86
N CYS A 42 -8.30 16.94 6.68
CA CYS A 42 -7.70 17.85 7.66
C CYS A 42 -6.86 17.09 8.70
N VAL A 43 -7.36 15.96 9.20
CA VAL A 43 -6.60 15.10 10.14
C VAL A 43 -5.33 14.57 9.48
N ASN A 44 -5.41 14.05 8.26
CA ASN A 44 -4.23 13.57 7.52
C ASN A 44 -3.21 14.69 7.29
N ALA A 45 -3.67 15.89 6.94
CA ALA A 45 -2.79 17.04 6.74
C ALA A 45 -2.10 17.46 8.04
N ALA A 46 -2.81 17.47 9.17
CA ALA A 46 -2.24 17.79 10.48
C ALA A 46 -1.15 16.78 10.89
N LEU A 47 -1.36 15.49 10.59
CA LEU A 47 -0.40 14.43 10.92
C LEU A 47 0.83 14.40 10.01
N LEU A 48 0.75 14.97 8.80
CA LEU A 48 1.82 14.86 7.81
C LEU A 48 3.14 15.50 8.29
N HIS A 49 3.05 16.59 9.05
CA HIS A 49 4.23 17.23 9.65
C HIS A 49 4.94 16.31 10.65
N ASP A 50 4.19 15.65 11.53
CA ASP A 50 4.76 14.79 12.55
C ASP A 50 5.30 13.49 11.94
N PHE A 51 4.63 12.97 10.91
CA PHE A 51 5.14 11.85 10.12
C PHE A 51 6.43 12.18 9.37
N ALA A 52 6.64 13.44 8.95
CA ALA A 52 7.92 13.83 8.35
C ALA A 52 9.08 13.70 9.36
N HIS A 53 8.87 14.12 10.62
CA HIS A 53 9.89 13.95 11.67
C HIS A 53 10.11 12.48 12.02
N LEU A 54 9.03 11.69 12.12
CA LEU A 54 9.11 10.26 12.36
C LEU A 54 9.87 9.54 11.23
N GLU A 55 9.60 9.87 9.97
CA GLU A 55 10.27 9.29 8.81
C GLU A 55 11.78 9.52 8.87
N VAL A 56 12.22 10.77 9.13
CA VAL A 56 13.65 11.11 9.25
C VAL A 56 14.29 10.33 10.39
N GLY A 57 13.64 10.28 11.55
CA GLY A 57 14.12 9.51 12.70
C GLY A 57 14.30 8.04 12.37
N LEU A 58 13.28 7.42 11.76
CA LEU A 58 13.29 6.01 11.38
C LEU A 58 14.35 5.72 10.31
N ARG A 59 14.47 6.56 9.29
CA ARG A 59 15.51 6.45 8.25
C ARG A 59 16.90 6.50 8.87
N ASN A 60 17.14 7.42 9.81
CA ASN A 60 18.42 7.54 10.50
C ASN A 60 18.71 6.33 11.41
N MET A 61 17.68 5.78 12.05
CA MET A 61 17.81 4.53 12.82
C MET A 61 18.21 3.36 11.92
N TYR A 62 17.52 3.16 10.80
CA TYR A 62 17.87 2.13 9.83
C TYR A 62 19.28 2.33 9.29
N ASN A 63 19.66 3.56 8.92
CA ASN A 63 21.00 3.85 8.42
C ASN A 63 22.07 3.41 9.43
N ARG A 64 21.91 3.73 10.72
CA ARG A 64 22.86 3.30 11.76
C ARG A 64 22.88 1.78 11.94
N ALA A 65 21.73 1.13 11.94
CA ALA A 65 21.65 -0.32 12.08
C ALA A 65 22.29 -1.05 10.89
N LEU A 66 22.02 -0.61 9.66
CA LEU A 66 22.51 -1.22 8.43
C LEU A 66 24.02 -0.98 8.24
N LEU A 67 24.50 0.23 8.50
CA LEU A 67 25.94 0.52 8.50
C LEU A 67 26.68 -0.23 9.62
N GLY A 68 26.03 -0.52 10.75
CA GLY A 68 26.65 -1.34 11.81
C GLY A 68 26.70 -2.84 11.50
N ALA A 69 25.89 -3.31 10.56
CA ALA A 69 25.69 -4.73 10.30
C ALA A 69 26.21 -5.21 8.93
N HIS A 70 26.79 -4.32 8.12
CA HIS A 70 27.45 -4.72 6.87
C HIS A 70 28.68 -5.61 7.14
N ILE A 71 29.01 -6.46 6.17
CA ILE A 71 30.14 -7.40 6.27
C ILE A 71 31.44 -6.64 6.07
N GLN A 72 32.45 -6.88 6.93
CA GLN A 72 33.79 -6.33 6.72
C GLN A 72 34.34 -6.71 5.35
N GLY A 73 34.81 -5.70 4.60
CA GLY A 73 35.31 -5.84 3.23
C GLY A 73 34.30 -5.42 2.16
N ASP A 74 33.02 -5.31 2.50
CA ASP A 74 32.05 -4.56 1.68
C ASP A 74 32.14 -3.07 2.06
N ASN A 75 31.89 -2.18 1.09
CA ASN A 75 31.95 -0.73 1.31
C ASN A 75 30.61 -0.16 1.77
N HIS A 76 29.51 -0.86 1.48
CA HIS A 76 28.17 -0.41 1.81
C HIS A 76 27.24 -1.60 2.08
N TRP A 77 26.21 -1.41 2.91
CA TRP A 77 25.26 -2.47 3.26
C TRP A 77 24.45 -3.00 2.06
N THR A 78 24.43 -2.26 0.93
CA THR A 78 23.80 -2.67 -0.34
C THR A 78 24.69 -3.56 -1.20
N ASP A 79 25.93 -3.83 -0.79
CA ASP A 79 26.80 -4.75 -1.49
C ASP A 79 26.24 -6.18 -1.38
N THR A 80 26.55 -7.02 -2.36
CA THR A 80 25.87 -8.32 -2.57
C THR A 80 25.92 -9.20 -1.33
N ARG A 81 27.07 -9.27 -0.65
CA ARG A 81 27.25 -10.15 0.51
C ARG A 81 26.52 -9.60 1.73
N SER A 82 26.69 -8.31 2.02
CA SER A 82 25.98 -7.62 3.10
C SER A 82 24.46 -7.66 2.92
N THR A 83 23.96 -7.43 1.71
CA THR A 83 22.53 -7.50 1.40
C THR A 83 21.97 -8.90 1.58
N ALA A 84 22.69 -9.94 1.11
CA ALA A 84 22.27 -11.33 1.27
C ALA A 84 22.21 -11.77 2.73
N LEU A 85 23.11 -11.25 3.58
CA LEU A 85 23.09 -11.50 5.02
C LEU A 85 21.94 -10.78 5.71
N LEU A 86 21.75 -9.49 5.42
CA LEU A 86 20.74 -8.65 6.08
C LEU A 86 19.31 -9.00 5.65
N PHE A 87 19.14 -9.44 4.40
CA PHE A 87 17.83 -9.72 3.82
C PHE A 87 17.80 -11.06 3.07
N PRO A 88 17.93 -12.20 3.79
CA PRO A 88 18.10 -13.53 3.20
C PRO A 88 16.88 -14.01 2.38
N HIS A 89 15.73 -13.36 2.54
CA HIS A 89 14.49 -13.70 1.83
C HIS A 89 13.99 -12.59 0.89
N ALA A 90 14.72 -11.47 0.77
CA ALA A 90 14.27 -10.31 0.00
C ALA A 90 14.92 -10.17 -1.38
N THR A 91 15.94 -10.96 -1.70
CA THR A 91 16.54 -10.98 -3.05
C THR A 91 15.66 -11.75 -4.00
N ARG A 92 14.44 -11.24 -4.28
CA ARG A 92 13.80 -11.49 -5.57
C ARG A 92 14.62 -10.76 -6.60
N THR A 93 15.55 -11.49 -7.20
CA THR A 93 16.34 -10.96 -8.30
C THR A 93 15.42 -10.59 -9.47
N HIS A 94 15.88 -9.74 -10.39
CA HIS A 94 15.17 -9.53 -11.66
C HIS A 94 14.89 -10.86 -12.37
N ALA A 95 15.77 -11.86 -12.21
CA ALA A 95 15.56 -13.22 -12.71
C ALA A 95 14.40 -13.94 -11.99
N ASP A 96 14.22 -13.75 -10.69
CA ASP A 96 13.06 -14.29 -9.95
C ASP A 96 11.76 -13.60 -10.35
N MET A 97 11.80 -12.29 -10.58
CA MET A 97 10.65 -11.55 -11.11
C MET A 97 10.31 -11.99 -12.54
N GLU A 98 11.31 -12.21 -13.40
CA GLU A 98 11.10 -12.77 -14.73
C GLU A 98 10.60 -14.20 -14.68
N LYS A 99 11.12 -15.03 -13.77
CA LYS A 99 10.67 -16.41 -13.58
C LYS A 99 9.23 -16.43 -13.08
N ALA A 100 8.87 -15.58 -12.13
CA ALA A 100 7.50 -15.41 -11.67
C ALA A 100 6.59 -14.87 -12.78
N ARG A 101 7.06 -13.91 -13.59
CA ARG A 101 6.34 -13.38 -14.76
C ARG A 101 6.14 -14.45 -15.83
N ARG A 102 7.15 -15.28 -16.10
CA ARG A 102 7.06 -16.45 -17.01
C ARG A 102 6.12 -17.52 -16.45
N ALA A 103 6.16 -17.81 -15.15
CA ALA A 103 5.25 -18.74 -14.48
C ALA A 103 3.79 -18.23 -14.48
N ALA A 104 3.60 -16.92 -14.38
CA ALA A 104 2.31 -16.26 -14.59
C ALA A 104 1.89 -16.21 -16.08
N GLY A 105 2.82 -16.49 -17.00
CA GLY A 105 2.61 -16.67 -18.45
C GLY A 105 2.99 -15.49 -19.35
N GLY A 106 3.69 -14.47 -18.84
CA GLY A 106 4.28 -13.38 -19.64
C GLY A 106 3.30 -12.27 -20.07
N PRO A 107 3.66 -11.43 -21.06
CA PRO A 107 2.76 -10.40 -21.60
C PRO A 107 1.60 -10.98 -22.44
N SER A 108 1.66 -12.25 -22.82
CA SER A 108 0.72 -12.93 -23.72
C SER A 108 -0.26 -13.87 -23.00
N VAL A 109 -0.51 -13.66 -21.70
CA VAL A 109 -1.44 -14.47 -20.91
C VAL A 109 -2.87 -14.22 -21.36
N SER A 110 -3.62 -15.30 -21.58
CA SER A 110 -5.06 -15.23 -21.84
C SER A 110 -5.81 -14.62 -20.66
N LEU A 111 -6.75 -13.70 -20.91
CA LEU A 111 -7.59 -13.05 -19.90
C LEU A 111 -8.23 -14.04 -18.89
N ALA A 112 -8.61 -15.24 -19.35
CA ALA A 112 -9.18 -16.31 -18.53
C ALA A 112 -8.25 -16.79 -17.38
N ARG A 113 -6.92 -16.72 -17.57
CA ARG A 113 -5.93 -17.10 -16.56
C ARG A 113 -5.60 -15.97 -15.59
N VAL A 114 -5.78 -14.72 -16.02
CA VAL A 114 -5.63 -13.52 -15.18
C VAL A 114 -6.82 -13.35 -14.24
N MET A 115 -8.03 -13.60 -14.73
CA MET A 115 -9.25 -13.42 -13.94
C MET A 115 -9.58 -14.61 -13.05
N GLY A 116 -9.10 -15.82 -13.38
CA GLY A 116 -9.55 -17.05 -12.73
C GLY A 116 -11.08 -17.24 -12.84
N PRO A 117 -11.63 -18.41 -12.52
CA PRO A 117 -13.05 -18.47 -12.19
C PRO A 117 -13.30 -17.60 -10.94
N PRO A 118 -14.45 -16.91 -10.83
CA PRO A 118 -14.81 -16.19 -9.62
C PRO A 118 -14.89 -17.19 -8.46
N ASP A 119 -13.84 -17.23 -7.63
CA ASP A 119 -13.67 -18.18 -6.54
C ASP A 119 -14.54 -17.73 -5.35
N CYS A 120 -15.85 -17.98 -5.47
CA CYS A 120 -16.87 -17.64 -4.47
C CYS A 120 -16.76 -18.48 -3.17
N GLN A 121 -15.79 -19.39 -3.07
CA GLN A 121 -15.68 -20.35 -1.97
C GLN A 121 -14.49 -20.16 -1.01
N ARG A 122 -13.67 -19.11 -1.14
CA ARG A 122 -12.55 -18.88 -0.19
C ARG A 122 -12.82 -17.79 0.85
N VAL A 123 -14.04 -17.78 1.41
CA VAL A 123 -14.34 -17.10 2.68
C VAL A 123 -14.41 -18.18 3.77
N GLY A 124 -13.26 -18.55 4.30
CA GLY A 124 -13.19 -19.51 5.40
C GLY A 124 -11.78 -20.03 5.57
N THR A 125 -11.29 -19.98 6.81
CA THR A 125 -10.08 -20.66 7.31
C THR A 125 -8.72 -20.20 6.75
N THR A 126 -8.24 -19.06 7.24
CA THR A 126 -6.87 -18.98 7.76
C THR A 126 -6.90 -18.30 9.13
N VAL A 127 -7.23 -19.10 10.14
CA VAL A 127 -6.93 -18.78 11.54
C VAL A 127 -5.43 -19.02 11.75
N ALA A 128 -4.83 -18.10 12.50
CA ALA A 128 -3.46 -18.05 12.95
C ALA A 128 -2.77 -19.40 13.20
N ARG A 129 -1.50 -19.48 12.82
CA ARG A 129 -0.49 -20.15 13.65
C ARG A 129 0.72 -19.22 13.74
N TYR A 130 1.05 -18.88 14.99
CA TYR A 130 2.37 -18.42 15.41
C TYR A 130 3.41 -19.49 15.08
#